data_AF-A0A250ITF6-F1
#
_entry.id   AF-A0A250ITF6-F1
#
_cell.length_a   1.000
_cell.length_b   1.000
_cell.length_c   1.000
_cell.angle_alpha   90.00
_cell.angle_beta   90.00
_cell.angle_gamma   90.00
#
_symmetry.space_group_name_H-M   'P 1'
#
loop_
_entity.id
_entity.type
_entity.pdbx_description
1 polymer ?
#
loop_
_entity_poly.entity_id
_entity_poly.type
_entity_poly.pdbx_seq_one_letter_code
_entity_poly.pdbx_strand_id
1 'polypeptide(L)'
;MMHTQQTESWSGEGVGTSAESFLARINREVPEYPPTDAAEAVICALCERLPGGLVQEMKEQFPESLRELFQHCWKERSANARKFDKDDFYLDVAEHLQVDAEQVRLVLHVVFASIHSQITERLAQRIAREMPPNVSGTWDAARRAADLPR
;
A
#
# COMPACT_ATOMS: atom_id res chain seq x y z
N MET A 1 20.14 18.47 -21.04
CA MET A 1 18.74 18.75 -20.69
C MET A 1 18.16 17.45 -20.14
N MET A 2 18.05 17.31 -18.83
CA MET A 2 17.45 16.12 -18.22
C MET A 2 15.95 16.37 -18.17
N HIS A 3 15.18 15.62 -18.96
CA HIS A 3 13.73 15.57 -18.81
C HIS A 3 13.44 14.82 -17.51
N THR A 4 13.25 15.55 -16.41
CA THR A 4 12.61 15.01 -15.21
C THR A 4 11.18 14.71 -15.62
N GLN A 5 10.89 13.45 -15.91
CA GLN A 5 9.52 12.97 -16.04
C GLN A 5 8.87 13.19 -14.67
N GLN A 6 8.08 14.25 -14.55
CA GLN A 6 7.13 14.40 -13.45
C GLN A 6 6.15 13.24 -13.60
N THR A 7 6.36 12.18 -12.82
CA THR A 7 5.36 11.12 -12.65
C THR A 7 4.17 11.74 -11.96
N GLU A 8 3.09 11.95 -12.72
CA GLU A 8 1.82 12.49 -12.23
C GLU A 8 1.41 11.76 -10.95
N SER A 9 1.55 12.45 -9.82
CA SER A 9 1.00 11.99 -8.57
C SER A 9 -0.45 12.41 -8.50
N TRP A 10 -1.25 11.45 -8.08
CA TRP A 10 -2.68 11.51 -8.04
C TRP A 10 -3.22 12.56 -7.03
N SER A 11 -2.41 13.03 -6.06
CA SER A 11 -2.74 14.15 -5.17
C SER A 11 -2.60 15.54 -5.81
N GLY A 12 -2.01 15.63 -7.01
CA GLY A 12 -1.59 16.90 -7.62
C GLY A 12 -0.20 17.38 -7.17
N GLU A 13 0.52 16.62 -6.34
CA GLU A 13 1.85 17.01 -5.81
C GLU A 13 3.04 16.52 -6.67
N GLY A 14 2.77 15.85 -7.79
CA GLY A 14 3.81 15.43 -8.75
C GLY A 14 4.77 14.31 -8.32
N VAL A 15 4.70 13.76 -7.09
CA VAL A 15 5.60 12.69 -6.58
C VAL A 15 5.04 11.77 -5.46
N GLY A 16 3.73 11.70 -5.25
CA GLY A 16 3.11 11.07 -4.08
C GLY A 16 2.91 12.12 -2.99
N THR A 17 2.02 11.89 -2.01
CA THR A 17 1.94 12.81 -0.86
C THR A 17 3.20 12.71 -0.01
N SER A 18 3.52 13.74 0.77
CA SER A 18 4.61 13.65 1.77
C SER A 18 4.40 12.47 2.75
N ALA A 19 5.49 11.98 3.35
CA ALA A 19 5.43 10.96 4.40
C ALA A 19 4.56 11.38 5.58
N GLU A 20 4.59 12.67 5.93
CA GLU A 20 3.74 13.25 6.96
C GLU A 20 2.26 13.14 6.58
N SER A 21 1.88 13.54 5.35
CA SER A 21 0.51 13.44 4.86
C SER A 21 0.03 11.99 4.78
N PHE A 22 0.91 11.06 4.39
CA PHE A 22 0.63 9.63 4.35
C PHE A 22 0.30 9.09 5.75
N LEU A 23 1.16 9.33 6.74
CA LEU A 23 0.97 8.84 8.11
C LEU A 23 -0.18 9.57 8.83
N ALA A 24 -0.35 10.87 8.58
CA ALA A 24 -1.43 11.67 9.16
C ALA A 24 -2.81 11.18 8.69
N ARG A 25 -2.92 10.74 7.42
CA ARG A 25 -4.15 10.11 6.91
C ARG A 25 -4.47 8.84 7.67
N ILE A 26 -3.50 7.94 7.83
CA ILE A 26 -3.67 6.68 8.54
C ILE A 26 -4.09 6.95 9.99
N ASN A 27 -3.35 7.82 10.68
CA ASN A 27 -3.64 8.18 12.08
C ASN A 27 -5.04 8.79 12.26
N ARG A 28 -5.54 9.55 11.29
CA ARG A 28 -6.87 10.16 11.36
C ARG A 28 -8.00 9.15 11.18
N GLU A 29 -7.81 8.15 10.33
CA GLU A 29 -8.87 7.21 9.95
C GLU A 29 -8.85 5.89 10.74
N VAL A 30 -7.70 5.52 11.31
CA VAL A 30 -7.51 4.36 12.21
C VAL A 30 -6.64 4.74 13.43
N PRO A 31 -7.11 5.68 14.29
CA PRO A 31 -6.33 6.20 15.42
C PRO A 31 -6.02 5.16 16.50
N GLU A 32 -6.65 3.98 16.44
CA GLU A 32 -6.42 2.88 17.37
C GLU A 32 -5.02 2.24 17.19
N TYR A 33 -4.37 2.49 16.06
CA TYR A 33 -3.07 1.92 15.72
C TYR A 33 -2.03 3.01 15.48
N PRO A 34 -0.76 2.81 15.90
CA PRO A 34 0.33 3.65 15.41
C PRO A 34 0.33 3.62 13.88
N PRO A 35 0.35 4.79 13.20
CA PRO A 35 0.21 4.83 11.75
C PRO A 35 1.35 4.13 11.01
N THR A 36 2.54 4.08 11.62
CA THR A 36 3.69 3.33 11.12
C THR A 36 3.44 1.83 11.12
N ASP A 37 2.89 1.30 12.20
CA ASP A 37 2.68 -0.14 12.39
C ASP A 37 1.55 -0.63 11.48
N ALA A 38 0.47 0.14 11.37
CA ALA A 38 -0.60 -0.11 10.43
C ALA A 38 -0.11 -0.11 8.97
N ALA A 39 0.74 0.86 8.60
CA ALA A 39 1.32 0.91 7.27
C ALA A 39 2.28 -0.26 7.01
N GLU A 40 3.17 -0.54 7.97
CA GLU A 40 4.18 -1.59 7.90
C GLU A 40 3.53 -2.96 7.70
N ALA A 41 2.54 -3.31 8.52
CA ALA A 41 1.81 -4.57 8.42
C ALA A 41 1.29 -4.83 7.00
N VAL A 42 0.67 -3.82 6.39
CA VAL A 42 0.06 -3.94 5.07
C VAL A 42 1.09 -3.90 3.95
N ILE A 43 2.08 -3.01 4.03
CA ILE A 43 3.14 -2.88 3.01
C ILE A 43 4.00 -4.15 2.97
N CYS A 44 4.42 -4.66 4.12
CA CYS A 44 5.17 -5.92 4.20
C CYS A 44 4.33 -7.08 3.65
N ALA A 45 3.07 -7.21 4.05
CA ALA A 45 2.19 -8.25 3.53
C ALA A 45 2.06 -8.17 1.99
N LEU A 46 1.94 -6.97 1.41
CA LEU A 46 1.93 -6.77 -0.04
C LEU A 46 3.26 -7.20 -0.68
N CYS A 47 4.38 -6.73 -0.17
CA CYS A 47 5.70 -6.99 -0.76
C CYS A 47 6.07 -8.47 -0.76
N GLU A 48 5.62 -9.24 0.23
CA GLU A 48 5.83 -10.69 0.28
C GLU A 48 5.07 -11.48 -0.80
N ARG A 49 4.06 -10.87 -1.43
CA ARG A 49 3.13 -11.54 -2.35
C ARG A 49 3.25 -11.03 -3.77
N LEU A 50 3.60 -9.76 -3.94
CA LEU A 50 3.77 -9.17 -5.24
C LEU A 50 5.03 -9.70 -5.94
N PRO A 51 5.01 -9.85 -7.27
CA PRO A 51 6.21 -10.07 -8.05
C PRO A 51 7.28 -9.02 -7.75
N GLY A 52 8.55 -9.41 -7.65
CA GLY A 52 9.65 -8.50 -7.31
C GLY A 52 9.71 -7.24 -8.19
N GLY A 53 9.39 -7.37 -9.48
CA GLY A 53 9.30 -6.21 -10.39
C GLY A 53 8.21 -5.20 -10.01
N LEU A 54 7.06 -5.65 -9.49
CA LEU A 54 6.02 -4.73 -8.97
C LEU A 54 6.40 -4.13 -7.62
N VAL A 55 7.09 -4.88 -6.76
CA VAL A 55 7.62 -4.36 -5.48
C VAL A 55 8.61 -3.25 -5.74
N GLN A 56 9.54 -3.45 -6.67
CA GLN A 56 10.54 -2.45 -7.03
C GLN A 56 9.89 -1.20 -7.65
N GLU A 57 8.92 -1.36 -8.55
CA GLU A 57 8.19 -0.23 -9.15
C GLU A 57 7.35 0.55 -8.12
N MET A 58 6.74 -0.15 -7.14
CA MET A 58 6.04 0.48 -6.02
C MET A 58 7.01 1.26 -5.13
N LYS A 59 8.14 0.67 -4.76
CA LYS A 59 9.19 1.34 -3.99
C LYS A 59 9.66 2.61 -4.69
N GLU A 60 9.94 2.57 -5.98
CA GLU A 60 10.43 3.73 -6.76
C GLU A 60 9.45 4.91 -6.81
N GLN A 61 8.15 4.65 -6.67
CA GLN A 61 7.11 5.69 -6.62
C GLN A 61 6.88 6.23 -5.20
N PHE A 62 7.44 5.61 -4.17
CA PHE A 62 7.36 6.14 -2.81
C PHE A 62 8.42 7.24 -2.57
N PRO A 63 8.06 8.31 -1.83
CA PRO A 63 9.02 9.28 -1.31
C PRO A 63 10.16 8.61 -0.54
N GLU A 64 11.36 9.21 -0.60
CA GLU A 64 12.57 8.66 0.03
C GLU A 64 12.39 8.33 1.51
N SER A 65 11.76 9.23 2.26
CA SER A 65 11.47 9.02 3.68
C SER A 65 10.58 7.81 3.96
N LEU A 66 9.56 7.54 3.12
CA LEU A 66 8.75 6.33 3.25
C LEU A 66 9.51 5.08 2.79
N ARG A 67 10.37 5.19 1.77
CA ARG A 67 11.24 4.08 1.36
C ARG A 67 12.18 3.66 2.50
N GLU A 68 12.78 4.61 3.20
CA GLU A 68 13.66 4.35 4.34
C GLU A 68 12.89 3.78 5.54
N LEU A 69 11.72 4.37 5.84
CA LEU A 69 10.87 3.92 6.94
C LEU A 69 10.48 2.44 6.81
N PHE A 70 10.08 2.01 5.61
CA PHE A 70 9.66 0.63 5.33
C PHE A 70 10.75 -0.21 4.67
N GLN A 71 12.03 0.13 4.89
CA GLN A 71 13.17 -0.50 4.20
C GLN A 71 13.18 -2.03 4.26
N HIS A 72 12.70 -2.60 5.37
CA HIS A 72 12.70 -4.03 5.62
C HIS A 72 11.57 -4.77 4.89
N CYS A 73 10.51 -4.07 4.45
CA CYS A 73 9.40 -4.62 3.68
C CYS A 73 9.77 -4.81 2.20
N TRP A 74 10.68 -4.00 1.64
CA TRP A 74 11.03 -4.02 0.20
C TRP A 74 11.81 -5.25 -0.26
N LYS A 75 11.71 -6.38 0.44
CA LYS A 75 12.39 -7.61 0.08
C LYS A 75 11.74 -8.21 -1.18
N GLU A 76 12.51 -8.32 -2.24
CA GLU A 76 12.10 -9.04 -3.43
C GLU A 76 12.00 -10.55 -3.12
N ARG A 77 10.84 -11.15 -3.40
CA ARG A 77 10.72 -12.61 -3.39
C ARG A 77 11.19 -13.17 -4.73
N SER A 78 11.92 -14.29 -4.69
CA SER A 78 12.19 -15.08 -5.89
C SER A 78 10.88 -15.65 -6.48
N ALA A 79 10.87 -15.89 -7.79
CA ALA A 79 9.70 -16.09 -8.66
C ALA A 79 8.68 -17.20 -8.29
N ASN A 80 8.89 -17.95 -7.20
CA ASN A 80 7.97 -19.00 -6.73
C ASN A 80 6.94 -18.43 -5.74
N ALA A 81 6.22 -17.39 -6.14
CA ALA A 81 5.13 -16.82 -5.35
C ALA A 81 4.08 -17.90 -5.05
N ARG A 82 3.83 -18.18 -3.77
CA ARG A 82 2.71 -19.04 -3.36
C ARG A 82 1.42 -18.37 -3.82
N LYS A 83 0.57 -19.12 -4.54
CA LYS A 83 -0.82 -18.69 -4.78
C LYS A 83 -1.46 -18.39 -3.44
N PHE A 84 -2.05 -17.22 -3.37
CA PHE A 84 -2.46 -16.58 -2.15
C PHE A 84 -3.93 -16.88 -1.90
N ASP A 85 -4.28 -17.55 -0.80
CA ASP A 85 -5.68 -17.73 -0.42
C ASP A 85 -6.15 -16.56 0.44
N LYS A 86 -7.41 -16.18 0.25
CA LYS A 86 -8.03 -14.94 0.76
C LYS A 86 -7.77 -14.67 2.24
N ASP A 87 -7.91 -15.70 3.07
CA ASP A 87 -7.91 -15.58 4.53
C ASP A 87 -6.50 -15.28 5.06
N ASP A 88 -5.47 -15.68 4.32
CA ASP A 88 -4.07 -15.49 4.72
C ASP A 88 -3.67 -13.99 4.73
N PHE A 89 -4.31 -13.09 3.94
CA PHE A 89 -3.81 -11.69 3.86
C PHE A 89 -4.32 -10.90 5.05
N TYR A 90 -5.61 -11.08 5.31
CA TYR A 90 -6.27 -10.47 6.45
C TYR A 90 -5.69 -11.04 7.74
N LEU A 91 -5.42 -12.34 7.78
CA LEU A 91 -4.81 -13.00 8.92
C LEU A 91 -3.38 -12.49 9.16
N ASP A 92 -2.52 -12.42 8.15
CA ASP A 92 -1.15 -11.92 8.34
C ASP A 92 -1.11 -10.47 8.86
N VAL A 93 -2.01 -9.61 8.37
CA VAL A 93 -2.13 -8.24 8.88
C VAL A 93 -2.71 -8.22 10.29
N ALA A 94 -3.70 -9.08 10.59
CA ALA A 94 -4.27 -9.25 11.92
C ALA A 94 -3.23 -9.73 12.94
N GLU A 95 -2.42 -10.71 12.56
CA GLU A 95 -1.32 -11.25 13.36
C GLU A 95 -0.24 -10.21 13.58
N HIS A 96 0.14 -9.45 12.55
CA HIS A 96 1.12 -8.37 12.71
C HIS A 96 0.62 -7.30 13.70
N LEU A 97 -0.66 -6.92 13.61
CA LEU A 97 -1.26 -5.90 14.47
C LEU A 97 -1.78 -6.44 15.81
N GLN A 98 -1.74 -7.76 16.02
CA GLN A 98 -2.28 -8.45 17.20
C GLN A 98 -3.76 -8.13 17.47
N VAL A 99 -4.60 -8.15 16.42
CA VAL A 99 -6.04 -7.84 16.50
C VAL A 99 -6.93 -8.86 15.80
N ASP A 100 -8.24 -8.73 16.00
CA ASP A 100 -9.22 -9.54 15.31
C ASP A 100 -9.33 -9.17 13.82
N ALA A 101 -9.49 -10.19 12.98
CA ALA A 101 -9.57 -10.04 11.52
C ALA A 101 -10.70 -9.09 11.05
N GLU A 102 -11.77 -8.92 11.83
CA GLU A 102 -12.86 -7.98 11.52
C GLU A 102 -12.41 -6.51 11.57
N GLN A 103 -11.43 -6.18 12.42
CA GLN A 103 -10.89 -4.81 12.54
C GLN A 103 -9.91 -4.47 11.41
N VAL A 104 -9.29 -5.49 10.81
CA VAL A 104 -8.29 -5.33 9.73
C VAL A 104 -8.90 -4.77 8.45
N ARG A 105 -10.19 -4.97 8.18
CA ARG A 105 -10.84 -4.47 6.95
C ARG A 105 -10.69 -2.95 6.80
N LEU A 106 -10.88 -2.21 7.89
CA LEU A 106 -10.75 -0.75 7.90
C LEU A 106 -9.29 -0.33 7.70
N VAL A 107 -8.37 -0.97 8.43
CA VAL A 107 -6.91 -0.74 8.28
C VAL A 107 -6.48 -0.92 6.83
N LEU A 108 -6.85 -2.05 6.21
CA LEU A 108 -6.53 -2.33 4.81
C LEU A 108 -7.09 -1.26 3.88
N HIS A 109 -8.35 -0.87 4.06
CA HIS A 109 -8.96 0.14 3.22
C HIS A 109 -8.21 1.48 3.30
N VAL A 110 -7.89 1.93 4.51
CA VAL A 110 -7.21 3.21 4.76
C VAL A 110 -5.78 3.18 4.24
N VAL A 111 -5.03 2.12 4.52
CA VAL A 111 -3.64 1.99 4.08
C VAL A 111 -3.58 1.83 2.56
N PHE A 112 -4.45 1.03 1.94
CA PHE A 112 -4.53 0.95 0.48
C PHE A 112 -4.85 2.31 -0.15
N ALA A 113 -5.79 3.07 0.40
CA ALA A 113 -6.10 4.40 -0.10
C ALA A 113 -4.90 5.36 0.05
N SER A 114 -4.10 5.18 1.10
CA SER A 114 -2.85 5.92 1.31
C SER A 114 -1.78 5.50 0.31
N ILE A 115 -1.64 4.20 0.00
CA ILE A 115 -0.74 3.70 -1.06
C ILE A 115 -1.15 4.24 -2.43
N HIS A 116 -2.44 4.23 -2.77
CA HIS A 116 -2.95 4.80 -4.03
C HIS A 116 -2.57 6.27 -4.23
N SER A 117 -2.42 7.04 -3.15
CA SER A 117 -1.95 8.42 -3.23
C SER A 117 -0.45 8.56 -3.58
N GLN A 118 0.32 7.49 -3.44
CA GLN A 118 1.76 7.44 -3.75
C GLN A 118 2.05 6.91 -5.16
N ILE A 119 1.15 6.09 -5.72
CA ILE A 119 1.42 5.35 -6.96
C ILE A 119 0.52 5.80 -8.12
N THR A 120 1.02 5.60 -9.32
CA THR A 120 0.29 5.83 -10.57
C THR A 120 -0.86 4.83 -10.73
N GLU A 121 -1.92 5.24 -11.44
CA GLU A 121 -3.06 4.37 -11.76
C GLU A 121 -2.60 3.09 -12.49
N ARG A 122 -1.65 3.23 -13.41
CA ARG A 122 -1.10 2.08 -14.16
C ARG A 122 -0.48 1.04 -13.25
N LEU A 123 0.30 1.46 -12.25
CA LEU A 123 0.88 0.54 -11.27
C LEU A 123 -0.22 -0.05 -10.39
N ALA A 124 -1.16 0.77 -9.92
CA ALA A 124 -2.27 0.32 -9.10
C ALA A 124 -3.13 -0.77 -9.77
N GLN A 125 -3.41 -0.62 -11.07
CA GLN A 125 -4.14 -1.61 -11.87
C GLN A 125 -3.35 -2.91 -12.07
N ARG A 126 -2.01 -2.85 -12.11
CA ARG A 126 -1.17 -4.04 -12.22
C ARG A 126 -1.09 -4.79 -10.89
N ILE A 127 -0.91 -4.07 -9.78
CA ILE A 127 -0.95 -4.63 -8.42
C ILE A 127 -2.27 -5.34 -8.16
N ALA A 128 -3.41 -4.75 -8.56
CA ALA A 128 -4.73 -5.36 -8.39
C ALA A 128 -4.88 -6.75 -9.07
N ARG A 129 -4.17 -6.99 -10.18
CA ARG A 129 -4.23 -8.25 -10.94
C ARG A 129 -3.52 -9.41 -10.26
N GLU A 130 -2.61 -9.12 -9.33
CA GLU A 130 -1.86 -10.12 -8.57
C GLU A 130 -2.60 -10.56 -7.29
N MET A 131 -3.71 -9.89 -6.94
CA MET A 131 -4.45 -10.12 -5.71
C MET A 131 -5.65 -11.06 -5.91
N PRO A 132 -6.04 -11.85 -4.89
CA PRO A 132 -7.29 -12.59 -4.91
C PRO A 132 -8.51 -11.63 -4.92
N PRO A 133 -9.69 -12.06 -5.43
CA PRO A 133 -10.85 -11.20 -5.70
C PRO A 133 -11.34 -10.33 -4.52
N ASN A 134 -11.19 -10.81 -3.29
CA ASN A 134 -11.60 -10.08 -2.08
C ASN A 134 -10.62 -8.95 -1.71
N VAL A 135 -9.31 -9.19 -1.86
CA VAL A 135 -8.28 -8.19 -1.58
C VAL A 135 -8.30 -7.15 -2.69
N SER A 136 -8.38 -7.57 -3.96
CA SER A 136 -8.53 -6.64 -5.10
C SER A 136 -9.81 -5.81 -5.01
N GLY A 137 -10.93 -6.40 -4.56
CA GLY A 137 -12.16 -5.64 -4.30
C GLY A 137 -11.99 -4.54 -3.23
N THR A 138 -11.19 -4.80 -2.19
CA THR A 138 -10.88 -3.81 -1.14
C THR A 138 -9.92 -2.74 -1.66
N TRP A 139 -8.91 -3.15 -2.43
CA TRP A 139 -7.97 -2.28 -3.13
C TRP A 139 -8.67 -1.31 -4.09
N ASP A 140 -9.60 -1.80 -4.90
CA ASP A 140 -10.38 -1.00 -5.84
C ASP A 140 -11.36 -0.06 -5.14
N ALA A 141 -11.96 -0.51 -4.03
CA ALA A 141 -12.82 0.33 -3.21
C ALA A 141 -12.04 1.47 -2.56
N ALA A 142 -10.84 1.20 -2.05
CA ALA A 142 -9.95 2.17 -1.45
C ALA A 142 -9.48 3.23 -2.45
N ARG A 143 -9.23 2.84 -3.71
CA ARG A 143 -8.91 3.77 -4.80
C ARG A 143 -9.98 4.84 -4.97
N ARG A 144 -11.25 4.42 -5.07
CA ARG A 144 -12.39 5.36 -5.21
C ARG A 144 -12.54 6.32 -4.03
N ALA A 145 -12.11 5.91 -2.83
CA ALA A 145 -12.14 6.75 -1.64
C ALA A 145 -10.92 7.68 -1.53
N ALA A 146 -9.82 7.38 -2.22
CA ALA A 146 -8.76 8.34 -2.49
C ALA A 146 -9.27 9.40 -3.48
N ASP A 147 -10.01 8.98 -4.52
CA ASP A 147 -10.59 9.80 -5.60
C ASP A 147 -11.49 10.98 -5.18
N LEU A 148 -11.90 11.05 -3.92
CA LEU A 148 -12.79 12.08 -3.41
C LEU A 148 -11.99 13.19 -2.72
N PRO A 149 -12.18 14.48 -3.09
CA PRO A 149 -11.65 15.58 -2.30
C PRO A 149 -12.24 15.50 -0.88
N ARG A 150 -11.37 15.45 0.12
CA ARG A 150 -11.74 15.39 1.55
C ARG A 150 -11.47 16.71 2.24
#